data_AF-A0A0A9WXZ1-F1
#
_entry.id   AF-A0A0A9WXZ1-F1
#
_cell.length_a   1.000
_cell.length_b   1.000
_cell.length_c   1.000
_cell.angle_alpha   90.00
_cell.angle_beta   90.00
_cell.angle_gamma   90.00
#
_symmetry.space_group_name_H-M   'P 1'
#
loop_
_entity.id
_entity.type
_entity.pdbx_description
1 polymer ?
#
loop_
_entity_poly.entity_id
_entity_poly.type
_entity_poly.pdbx_seq_one_letter_code
_entity_poly.pdbx_strand_id
1 'polypeptide(L)'
;MKIDNLQSIQFLIGCSSGALVDHGGDIEMTGDVLQYIAAGSGCAVAMLWSVTNTDADEMTMEMVNCLLPSSPSNKLNTRNACTAREPELLRAVAHARKCAKVFTNGAALIARGLPAKIVSEKTAL
;
A
#
# COMPACT_ATOMS: atom_id res chain seq x y z
N MET A 1 17.77 -13.48 -12.11
CA MET A 1 16.76 -13.11 -13.12
C MET A 1 16.67 -11.59 -13.11
N LYS A 2 17.04 -10.92 -14.21
CA LYS A 2 17.06 -9.46 -14.29
C LYS A 2 15.74 -8.99 -14.90
N ILE A 3 15.02 -8.12 -14.19
CA ILE A 3 13.77 -7.51 -14.68
C ILE A 3 14.10 -6.04 -14.89
N ASP A 4 14.02 -5.58 -16.14
CA ASP A 4 14.47 -4.23 -16.53
C ASP A 4 13.34 -3.18 -16.50
N ASN A 5 12.07 -3.60 -16.41
CA ASN A 5 10.93 -2.67 -16.37
C ASN A 5 9.67 -3.29 -15.75
N LEU A 6 9.39 -2.95 -14.49
CA LEU A 6 8.19 -3.36 -13.76
C LEU A 6 7.16 -2.22 -13.72
N GLN A 7 6.13 -2.26 -14.56
CA GLN A 7 5.11 -1.20 -14.63
C GLN A 7 4.00 -1.28 -13.57
N SER A 8 4.00 -2.31 -12.72
CA SER A 8 2.97 -2.50 -11.70
C SER A 8 3.28 -1.75 -10.41
N ILE A 9 2.21 -1.35 -9.71
CA ILE A 9 2.26 -0.90 -8.32
C ILE A 9 2.22 -2.13 -7.43
N GLN A 10 3.18 -2.24 -6.51
CA GLN A 10 3.33 -3.43 -5.67
C GLN A 10 2.61 -3.24 -4.33
N PHE A 11 1.76 -4.20 -3.96
CA PHE A 11 1.16 -4.25 -2.62
C PHE A 11 1.78 -5.40 -1.83
N LEU A 12 2.84 -5.08 -1.09
CA LEU A 12 3.58 -6.01 -0.25
C LEU A 12 2.96 -6.03 1.15
N ILE A 13 1.75 -6.59 1.27
CA ILE A 13 1.06 -6.69 2.56
C ILE A 13 1.57 -7.94 3.29
N GLY A 14 2.54 -7.75 4.16
CA GLY A 14 3.14 -8.80 4.99
C GLY A 14 4.06 -8.17 6.03
N CYS A 15 4.43 -8.93 7.07
CA CYS A 15 5.29 -8.42 8.13
C CYS A 15 6.66 -7.99 7.59
N SER A 16 7.10 -6.78 7.93
CA SER A 16 8.42 -6.24 7.59
C SER A 16 8.75 -6.20 6.09
N SER A 17 7.75 -6.23 5.21
CA SER A 17 7.93 -6.19 3.76
C SER A 17 8.54 -4.87 3.23
N GLY A 18 8.45 -3.80 4.02
CA GLY A 18 9.01 -2.48 3.75
C GLY A 18 10.17 -2.12 4.68
N ALA A 19 10.62 -3.06 5.49
CA ALA A 19 11.76 -2.89 6.38
C ALA A 19 13.05 -2.75 5.58
N LEU A 20 13.96 -1.90 6.07
CA LEU A 20 15.29 -1.75 5.51
C LEU A 20 16.30 -2.28 6.52
N VAL A 21 17.27 -3.04 6.02
CA VAL A 21 18.40 -3.54 6.79
C VAL A 21 19.48 -2.47 6.78
N ASP A 22 19.83 -2.00 7.98
CA ASP A 22 21.00 -1.17 8.20
C ASP A 22 22.25 -2.05 8.27
N HIS A 23 23.28 -1.65 7.54
CA HIS A 23 24.57 -2.35 7.48
C HIS A 23 25.67 -1.62 8.26
N GLY A 24 25.30 -0.67 9.13
CA GLY A 24 26.24 0.04 10.00
C GLY A 24 26.81 1.32 9.39
N GLY A 25 26.13 1.93 8.42
CA GLY A 25 26.44 3.27 7.90
C GLY A 25 27.52 3.35 6.81
N ASP A 26 28.28 2.29 6.55
CA ASP A 26 29.30 2.26 5.48
C ASP A 26 28.70 2.01 4.09
N ILE A 27 27.53 1.38 4.02
CA ILE A 27 26.80 1.09 2.78
C ILE A 27 25.33 1.46 2.92
N GLU A 28 24.68 1.71 1.79
CA GLU A 28 23.25 2.02 1.75
C GLU A 28 22.41 0.88 2.32
N MET A 29 21.32 1.23 2.98
CA MET A 29 20.37 0.26 3.52
C MET A 29 19.76 -0.57 2.38
N THR A 30 19.52 -1.84 2.61
CA THR A 30 18.92 -2.74 1.61
C THR A 30 17.57 -3.25 2.07
N GLY A 31 16.66 -3.50 1.13
CA GLY A 31 15.39 -4.16 1.41
C GLY A 31 14.61 -4.46 0.15
N ASP A 32 13.63 -5.35 0.25
CA ASP A 32 12.85 -5.83 -0.90
C ASP A 32 12.13 -4.69 -1.62
N VAL A 33 11.58 -3.74 -0.88
CA VAL A 33 10.91 -2.55 -1.43
C VAL A 33 11.82 -1.74 -2.35
N LEU A 34 13.13 -1.65 -2.05
CA LEU A 34 14.10 -0.93 -2.90
C LEU A 34 14.39 -1.70 -4.19
N GLN A 35 14.35 -3.03 -4.16
CA GLN A 35 14.54 -3.86 -5.36
C GLN A 35 13.39 -3.67 -6.37
N TYR A 36 12.15 -3.54 -5.89
CA TYR A 36 11.01 -3.24 -6.76
C TYR A 36 11.11 -1.85 -7.40
N ILE A 37 11.56 -0.85 -6.63
CA ILE A 37 11.79 0.51 -7.14
C ILE A 37 12.94 0.51 -8.16
N ALA A 38 14.05 -0.18 -7.86
CA ALA A 38 15.18 -0.31 -8.77
C ALA A 38 14.81 -1.07 -10.08
N ALA A 39 13.83 -1.97 -10.02
CA ALA A 39 13.27 -2.64 -11.19
C ALA A 39 12.29 -1.76 -12.00
N GLY A 40 12.04 -0.52 -11.58
CA GLY A 40 11.19 0.44 -12.30
C GLY A 40 9.74 0.52 -11.80
N SER A 41 9.40 -0.09 -10.66
CA SER A 41 8.06 0.06 -10.08
C SER A 41 7.78 1.51 -9.69
N GLY A 42 6.64 2.03 -10.15
CA GLY A 42 6.23 3.41 -9.88
C GLY A 42 5.93 3.68 -8.40
N CYS A 43 5.44 2.68 -7.66
CA CYS A 43 5.17 2.78 -6.23
C CYS A 43 5.04 1.39 -5.59
N ALA A 44 5.48 1.26 -4.35
CA ALA A 44 5.32 0.05 -3.55
C ALA A 44 4.72 0.39 -2.17
N VAL A 45 3.60 -0.25 -1.85
CA VAL A 45 2.97 -0.21 -0.52
C VAL A 45 3.48 -1.39 0.29
N ALA A 46 3.92 -1.15 1.52
CA ALA A 46 4.58 -2.16 2.34
C ALA A 46 4.44 -1.88 3.85
N MET A 47 4.84 -2.83 4.71
CA MET A 47 4.83 -2.68 6.17
C MET A 47 6.25 -2.55 6.71
N LEU A 48 6.51 -1.52 7.54
CA LEU A 48 7.84 -1.28 8.11
C LEU A 48 8.29 -2.34 9.14
N TRP A 49 7.36 -2.94 9.87
CA TRP A 49 7.63 -3.93 10.91
C TRP A 49 6.52 -4.99 10.95
N SER A 50 6.57 -5.89 11.94
CA SER A 50 5.55 -6.92 12.15
C SER A 50 4.21 -6.31 12.57
N VAL A 51 3.16 -6.63 11.82
CA VAL A 51 1.79 -6.16 12.04
C VAL A 51 0.89 -7.35 12.38
N THR A 52 -0.17 -7.13 13.16
CA THR A 52 -1.14 -8.19 13.44
C THR A 52 -1.97 -8.49 12.19
N ASN A 53 -2.30 -9.77 11.97
CA ASN A 53 -3.05 -10.19 10.78
C ASN A 53 -4.38 -9.44 10.65
N THR A 54 -5.11 -9.27 11.77
CA THR A 54 -6.40 -8.59 11.77
C THR A 54 -6.32 -7.13 11.31
N ASP A 55 -5.35 -6.35 11.80
CA ASP A 55 -5.23 -4.95 11.37
C ASP A 55 -4.71 -4.86 9.92
N ALA A 56 -3.81 -5.76 9.50
CA ALA A 56 -3.32 -5.81 8.13
C ALA A 56 -4.46 -6.08 7.12
N ASP A 57 -5.34 -7.03 7.43
CA ASP A 57 -6.50 -7.38 6.61
C ASP A 57 -7.51 -6.22 6.56
N GLU A 58 -7.83 -5.62 7.72
CA GLU A 58 -8.76 -4.48 7.81
C GLU A 58 -8.24 -3.26 7.03
N MET A 59 -6.95 -2.92 7.15
CA MET A 59 -6.34 -1.83 6.38
C MET A 59 -6.33 -2.12 4.87
N THR A 60 -6.02 -3.36 4.48
CA THR A 60 -5.95 -3.74 3.06
C THR A 60 -7.31 -3.69 2.41
N MET A 61 -8.33 -4.23 3.08
CA MET A 61 -9.71 -4.16 2.59
C MET A 61 -10.18 -2.72 2.48
N GLU A 62 -9.88 -1.87 3.46
CA GLU A 62 -10.23 -0.46 3.40
C GLU A 62 -9.54 0.25 2.23
N MET A 63 -8.22 0.08 2.09
CA MET A 63 -7.44 0.69 1.03
C MET A 63 -7.98 0.31 -0.35
N VAL A 64 -8.22 -0.99 -0.58
CA VAL A 64 -8.72 -1.51 -1.86
C VAL A 64 -10.14 -1.04 -2.15
N ASN A 65 -11.01 -1.01 -1.14
CA ASN A 65 -12.38 -0.51 -1.28
C ASN A 65 -12.44 0.99 -1.62
N CYS A 66 -11.54 1.80 -1.05
CA CYS A 66 -11.46 3.22 -1.40
C CYS A 66 -10.91 3.44 -2.81
N LEU A 67 -9.90 2.63 -3.19
CA LEU A 67 -9.14 2.80 -4.42
C LEU A 67 -9.87 2.28 -5.66
N LEU A 68 -10.50 1.11 -5.57
CA LEU A 68 -11.18 0.48 -6.70
C LEU A 68 -12.63 0.98 -6.86
N PRO A 69 -13.12 1.13 -8.10
CA PRO A 69 -14.52 1.40 -8.36
C PRO A 69 -15.35 0.14 -8.11
N SER A 70 -15.81 -0.05 -6.87
CA SER A 70 -16.73 -1.14 -6.54
C SER A 70 -18.15 -0.82 -7.00
N SER A 71 -18.79 -1.78 -7.68
CA SER A 71 -20.25 -1.80 -7.84
C SER A 71 -20.91 -1.89 -6.46
N PRO A 72 -22.08 -1.26 -6.23
CA PRO A 72 -22.67 -1.09 -4.89
C PRO A 72 -23.17 -2.38 -4.19
N SER A 73 -22.82 -3.57 -4.68
CA SER A 73 -23.42 -4.84 -4.27
C SER A 73 -22.74 -5.59 -3.13
N ASN A 74 -21.61 -5.12 -2.59
CA ASN A 74 -20.99 -5.78 -1.43
C ASN A 74 -20.44 -4.77 -0.44
N LYS A 75 -21.34 -4.06 0.25
CA LYS A 75 -21.00 -3.42 1.53
C LYS A 75 -20.75 -4.54 2.54
N LEU A 76 -19.53 -5.07 2.55
CA LEU A 76 -19.06 -5.84 3.70
C LEU A 76 -19.23 -4.92 4.92
N ASN A 77 -19.90 -5.41 5.97
CA ASN A 77 -20.32 -4.64 7.16
C ASN A 77 -19.14 -4.13 8.01
N THR A 78 -18.19 -3.44 7.41
CA THR A 78 -17.12 -2.74 8.11
C THR A 78 -17.69 -1.42 8.60
N ARG A 79 -17.80 -1.27 9.92
CA ARG A 79 -18.47 -0.14 10.60
C ARG A 79 -17.85 1.25 10.29
N ASN A 80 -16.74 1.28 9.52
CA ASN A 80 -15.98 2.47 9.14
C ASN A 80 -15.58 2.51 7.64
N ALA A 81 -16.27 1.80 6.76
CA ALA A 81 -15.93 1.81 5.33
C ALA A 81 -16.04 3.23 4.73
N CYS A 82 -15.00 3.69 4.04
CA CYS A 82 -15.00 4.95 3.31
C CYS A 82 -16.16 4.95 2.31
N THR A 83 -17.11 5.86 2.51
CA THR A 83 -18.26 6.04 1.61
C THR A 83 -17.87 6.82 0.36
N ALA A 84 -16.71 7.49 0.38
CA ALA A 84 -16.18 8.29 -0.70
C ALA A 84 -15.01 7.56 -1.39
N ARG A 85 -15.17 7.29 -2.69
CA ARG A 85 -14.11 6.80 -3.58
C ARG A 85 -12.90 7.73 -3.50
N GLU A 86 -11.72 7.17 -3.25
CA GLU A 86 -10.46 7.88 -3.25
C GLU A 86 -9.54 7.28 -4.32
N PRO A 87 -9.48 7.85 -5.52
CA PRO A 87 -8.73 7.26 -6.64
C PRO A 87 -7.22 7.41 -6.49
N GLU A 88 -6.73 8.25 -5.58
CA GLU A 88 -5.30 8.48 -5.35
C GLU A 88 -4.76 7.56 -4.24
N LEU A 89 -3.66 6.87 -4.54
CA LEU A 89 -3.11 5.81 -3.70
C LEU A 89 -2.64 6.30 -2.33
N LEU A 90 -1.93 7.43 -2.24
CA LEU A 90 -1.40 7.92 -0.97
C LEU A 90 -2.52 8.34 -0.01
N ARG A 91 -3.57 8.97 -0.53
CA ARG A 91 -4.78 9.30 0.22
C ARG A 91 -5.51 8.04 0.66
N ALA A 92 -5.65 7.03 -0.21
CA ALA A 92 -6.23 5.74 0.17
C ALA A 92 -5.44 5.05 1.29
N VAL A 93 -4.10 5.04 1.23
CA VAL A 93 -3.23 4.54 2.30
C VAL A 93 -3.45 5.34 3.59
N ALA A 94 -3.50 6.67 3.52
CA ALA A 94 -3.74 7.53 4.69
C ALA A 94 -5.11 7.26 5.35
N HIS A 95 -6.13 6.95 4.56
CA HIS A 95 -7.44 6.51 5.06
C HIS A 95 -7.37 5.12 5.71
N ALA A 96 -6.73 4.15 5.05
CA ALA A 96 -6.59 2.80 5.55
C ALA A 96 -5.93 2.74 6.94
N ARG A 97 -4.89 3.55 7.20
CA ARG A 97 -4.22 3.62 8.50
C ARG A 97 -5.15 3.93 9.67
N LYS A 98 -6.28 4.61 9.43
CA LYS A 98 -7.27 4.96 10.46
C LYS A 98 -8.13 3.77 10.89
N CYS A 99 -8.19 2.71 10.09
CA CYS A 99 -8.94 1.49 10.43
C CYS A 99 -8.18 0.58 11.39
N ALA A 100 -6.86 0.71 11.49
CA ALA A 100 -6.08 -0.09 12.43
C ALA A 100 -6.49 0.21 13.88
N LYS A 101 -6.68 -0.84 14.68
CA LYS A 101 -7.03 -0.71 16.10
C LYS A 101 -5.88 -0.18 16.93
N VAL A 102 -4.66 -0.51 16.52
CA VAL A 102 -3.43 -0.08 17.19
C VAL A 102 -2.67 0.88 16.28
N PHE A 103 -2.29 2.04 16.82
CA PHE A 103 -1.55 3.06 16.08
C PHE A 103 -0.26 2.52 15.47
N THR A 104 0.48 1.66 16.19
CA THR A 104 1.73 1.06 15.69
C THR A 104 1.49 0.21 14.45
N ASN A 105 0.34 -0.44 14.32
CA ASN A 105 0.00 -1.24 13.15
C ASN A 105 -0.35 -0.33 11.96
N GLY A 106 -1.14 0.72 12.20
CA GLY A 106 -1.42 1.75 11.19
C GLY A 106 -0.17 2.48 10.71
N ALA A 107 0.75 2.83 11.62
CA ALA A 107 1.99 3.51 11.30
C ALA A 107 2.98 2.64 10.49
N ALA A 108 2.84 1.31 10.54
CA ALA A 108 3.69 0.39 9.78
C ALA A 108 3.42 0.47 8.27
N LEU A 109 2.16 0.70 7.87
CA LEU A 109 1.76 0.73 6.46
C LEU A 109 2.31 1.97 5.78
N ILE A 110 3.20 1.83 4.81
CA ILE A 110 3.82 2.93 4.06
C ILE A 110 3.67 2.75 2.56
N ALA A 111 3.85 3.83 1.80
CA ALA A 111 4.02 3.82 0.36
C ALA A 111 5.37 4.47 0.01
N ARG A 112 6.17 3.81 -0.84
CA ARG A 112 7.44 4.34 -1.36
C ARG A 112 7.36 4.43 -2.88
N GLY A 113 7.61 5.61 -3.43
CA GLY A 113 7.57 5.87 -4.87
C GLY A 113 6.77 7.12 -5.19
N LEU A 114 6.22 7.17 -6.39
CA LEU A 114 5.44 8.30 -6.89
C LEU A 114 3.94 8.15 -6.52
N PRO A 115 3.23 9.28 -6.29
CA PRO A 115 1.77 9.26 -6.17
C PRO A 115 1.14 8.70 -7.44
N ALA A 116 0.16 7.81 -7.28
CA ALA A 116 -0.50 7.13 -8.40
C ALA A 116 -2.02 7.23 -8.25
N LYS A 117 -2.72 7.43 -9.37
CA LYS A 117 -4.17 7.53 -9.40
C LYS A 117 -4.76 6.46 -10.31
N ILE A 118 -5.77 5.75 -9.83
CA ILE A 118 -6.55 4.85 -10.68
C ILE A 118 -7.48 5.68 -11.57
N VAL A 119 -7.22 5.63 -12.86
CA VAL A 119 -8.09 6.22 -13.89
C VAL A 119 -9.04 5.13 -14.39
N SER A 120 -10.34 5.41 -14.39
CA SER A 120 -11.30 4.56 -15.08
C SER A 120 -11.33 4.96 -16.56
N GLU A 121 -11.40 3.98 -17.44
CA GLU A 121 -11.32 4.13 -18.90
C GLU A 121 -12.29 5.19 -19.48
N LYS A 122 -13.41 5.46 -18.80
CA LYS A 122 -14.39 6.49 -19.17
C LYS A 122 -13.87 7.94 -19.07
N THR A 123 -12.71 8.18 -18.46
CA THR A 123 -12.17 9.54 -18.22
C THR A 123 -10.86 9.80 -18.97
N ALA A 124 -10.39 8.86 -19.80
CA ALA A 124 -9.12 8.95 -20.51
C ALA A 124 -9.25 9.47 -21.98
N LEU A 125 -10.42 10.01 -22.35
CA LEU A 125 -10.69 10.65 -23.64
C LEU A 125 -10.79 12.17 -23.48
#